data_AF-A0A7Y5VS70-F1
#
_entry.id   AF-A0A7Y5VS70-F1
#
_cell.length_a   1.000
_cell.length_b   1.000
_cell.length_c   1.000
_cell.angle_alpha   90.00
_cell.angle_beta   90.00
_cell.angle_gamma   90.00
#
_symmetry.space_group_name_H-M   'P 1'
#
loop_
_entity.id
_entity.type
_entity.pdbx_description
1 polymer ?
#
loop_
_entity_poly.entity_id
_entity_poly.type
_entity_poly.pdbx_seq_one_letter_code
_entity_poly.pdbx_strand_id
1 'polypeptide(L)' 'MGVLPPFRRRRLGRRILGFALHQAKEAESRFLQLAVDTRNLPAVRLYNQLGFVPWEEKALFLRVADQT' A
#
# COMPACT_ATOMS: atom_id res chain seq x y z
N MET A 1 -0.36 4.20 2.41
CA MET A 1 -1.79 4.54 2.25
C MET A 1 -2.62 3.81 3.29
N GLY A 2 -3.68 4.42 3.82
CA GLY A 2 -4.56 3.81 4.81
C GLY A 2 -6.00 4.29 4.73
N VAL A 3 -6.92 3.47 5.24
CA VAL A 3 -8.33 3.80 5.42
C VAL A 3 -8.66 3.71 6.90
N LEU A 4 -9.25 4.77 7.46
CA LEU A 4 -9.67 4.82 8.85
C LEU A 4 -10.61 3.65 9.19
N PRO A 5 -10.52 3.04 10.39
CA PRO A 5 -11.27 1.84 10.74
C PRO A 5 -12.77 1.88 10.40
N PRO A 6 -13.52 2.97 10.67
CA PRO A 6 -14.95 3.05 10.37
C PRO A 6 -15.31 2.93 8.88
N PHE A 7 -14.35 3.18 7.98
CA PHE A 7 -14.56 3.20 6.53
C PHE A 7 -13.96 2.00 5.81
N ARG A 8 -13.39 1.03 6.56
CA ARG A 8 -12.81 -0.19 5.98
C ARG A 8 -13.88 -1.12 5.42
N ARG A 9 -13.44 -2.13 4.65
CA ARG A 9 -14.28 -3.14 3.97
C ARG A 9 -15.29 -2.58 2.96
N ARG A 10 -15.23 -1.29 2.63
CA ARG A 10 -16.02 -0.62 1.58
C ARG A 10 -15.29 -0.51 0.24
N ARG A 11 -14.28 -1.34 0.00
CA ARG A 11 -13.39 -1.32 -1.19
C ARG A 11 -12.70 0.02 -1.47
N LEU A 12 -12.66 0.95 -0.51
CA LEU A 12 -12.04 2.27 -0.69
C LEU A 12 -10.55 2.19 -1.03
N GLY A 13 -9.79 1.32 -0.36
CA GLY A 13 -8.37 1.12 -0.67
C GLY A 13 -8.15 0.71 -2.13
N ARG A 14 -9.02 -0.15 -2.69
CA ARG A 14 -8.97 -0.55 -4.11
C ARG A 14 -9.27 0.62 -5.04
N ARG A 15 -10.27 1.44 -4.71
CA ARG A 15 -10.63 2.62 -5.51
C ARG A 15 -9.50 3.66 -5.51
N ILE A 16 -8.91 3.92 -4.35
CA ILE A 16 -7.79 4.86 -4.20
C ILE A 16 -6.57 4.39 -5.01
N LEU A 17 -6.20 3.11 -4.91
CA LEU A 17 -5.09 2.57 -5.71
C LEU A 17 -5.40 2.52 -7.20
N GLY A 18 -6.64 2.20 -7.58
CA GLY A 18 -7.06 2.22 -8.98
C GLY A 18 -6.89 3.61 -9.59
N PHE A 19 -7.27 4.66 -8.82
CA PHE A 19 -7.01 6.04 -9.22
C PHE A 19 -5.50 6.33 -9.33
N ALA A 20 -4.69 5.94 -8.35
CA ALA A 20 -3.24 6.15 -8.40
C ALA A 20 -2.57 5.44 -9.59
N LEU A 21 -2.98 4.20 -9.90
CA LEU A 21 -2.51 3.45 -11.06
C LEU A 21 -2.89 4.14 -12.38
N HIS A 22 -4.13 4.65 -12.47
CA HIS A 22 -4.56 5.44 -13.61
C HIS A 22 -3.69 6.69 -13.78
N GLN A 23 -3.48 7.46 -12.71
CA GLN A 23 -2.62 8.65 -12.76
C GLN A 23 -1.18 8.32 -13.16
N ALA A 24 -0.62 7.21 -12.64
CA ALA A 24 0.73 6.77 -13.02
C ALA A 24 0.82 6.41 -14.50
N LYS A 25 -0.23 5.77 -15.04
CA LYS A 25 -0.33 5.46 -16.47
C LYS A 25 -0.39 6.72 -17.32
N GLU A 26 -1.24 7.68 -16.96
CA GLU A 26 -1.38 8.97 -17.68
C GLU A 26 -0.09 9.79 -17.63
N ALA A 27 0.70 9.65 -16.57
CA ALA A 27 2.01 10.27 -16.43
C ALA A 27 3.14 9.46 -17.10
N GLU A 28 2.82 8.44 -17.92
CA GLU A 28 3.77 7.55 -18.60
C GLU A 28 4.82 6.93 -17.64
N SER A 29 4.44 6.73 -16.38
CA SER A 29 5.35 6.18 -15.37
C SER A 29 5.61 4.71 -15.65
N ARG A 30 6.89 4.35 -15.79
CA ARG A 30 7.30 2.96 -16.05
C ARG A 30 6.98 2.01 -14.88
N PHE A 31 6.99 2.52 -13.66
CA PHE A 31 6.73 1.73 -12.45
C PHE A 31 6.10 2.59 -11.35
N LEU A 32 5.26 1.97 -10.54
CA LEU A 32 4.74 2.51 -9.29
C LEU A 32 5.16 1.59 -8.16
N GLN A 33 5.89 2.12 -7.18
CA GLN A 33 6.43 1.35 -6.06
C GLN A 33 5.79 1.78 -4.74
N LEU A 34 5.71 0.84 -3.80
CA LEU A 34 5.30 1.08 -2.43
C LEU A 34 6.05 0.14 -1.49
N ALA A 35 6.19 0.56 -0.23
CA ALA A 35 6.68 -0.28 0.85
C ALA A 35 5.52 -0.57 1.82
N VAL A 36 5.50 -1.79 2.36
CA VAL A 36 4.52 -2.23 3.34
C VAL A 36 5.19 -3.16 4.33
N ASP A 37 4.78 -3.08 5.60
CA ASP A 37 5.16 -4.08 6.59
C ASP A 37 4.58 -5.45 6.17
N THR A 38 5.42 -6.48 6.12
CA THR A 38 5.02 -7.83 5.70
C THR A 38 3.92 -8.43 6.58
N ARG A 39 3.78 -7.96 7.83
CA ARG A 39 2.72 -8.35 8.77
C ARG A 39 1.38 -7.68 8.45
N ASN A 40 1.36 -6.64 7.62
CA ASN A 40 0.13 -5.98 7.17
C ASN A 40 -0.55 -6.79 6.05
N LEU A 41 -1.00 -8.00 6.40
CA LEU A 41 -1.63 -8.94 5.48
C LEU A 41 -2.82 -8.34 4.69
N PRO A 42 -3.68 -7.47 5.27
CA PRO A 42 -4.74 -6.83 4.49
C PRO A 42 -4.21 -5.97 3.34
N ALA A 43 -3.13 -5.21 3.57
CA ALA A 43 -2.52 -4.37 2.54
C ALA A 43 -1.79 -5.23 1.50
N VAL A 44 -0.99 -6.20 1.93
CA VAL A 44 -0.30 -7.16 1.03
C VAL A 44 -1.28 -7.83 0.07
N ARG A 45 -2.40 -8.38 0.58
CA ARG A 45 -3.42 -9.00 -0.27
C ARG A 45 -4.04 -8.00 -1.26
N LEU A 46 -4.32 -6.78 -0.83
CA LEU A 46 -4.87 -5.75 -1.72
C LEU A 46 -3.89 -5.38 -2.83
N TYR A 47 -2.61 -5.22 -2.51
CA TYR A 47 -1.57 -4.89 -3.48
C TYR A 47 -1.38 -6.02 -4.51
N ASN A 48 -1.31 -7.27 -4.05
CA ASN A 48 -1.21 -8.43 -4.95
C ASN A 48 -2.42 -8.52 -5.91
N GLN A 49 -3.64 -8.25 -5.41
CA GLN A 49 -4.86 -8.22 -6.23
C GLN A 49 -4.91 -7.09 -7.26
N LEU A 50 -3.99 -6.13 -7.19
CA LEU A 50 -3.85 -5.01 -8.12
C LEU A 50 -2.60 -5.13 -9.00
N GLY A 51 -1.93 -6.28 -8.98
CA GLY A 51 -0.79 -6.57 -9.85
C GLY A 51 0.55 -6.07 -9.32
N PHE A 52 0.61 -5.58 -8.08
CA PHE A 52 1.91 -5.36 -7.43
C PHE A 52 2.58 -6.70 -7.15
N VAL A 53 3.90 -6.73 -7.31
CA VAL A 53 4.74 -7.88 -6.99
C VAL A 53 5.81 -7.46 -5.99
N PRO A 54 6.21 -8.34 -5.04
CA PRO A 54 7.36 -8.07 -4.18
C PRO A 54 8.62 -7.91 -5.04
N TRP A 55 9.41 -6.89 -4.77
CA TRP A 55 10.67 -6.63 -5.48
C TRP A 55 11.86 -6.44 -4.52
N GLU A 56 11.59 -6.09 -3.26
CA GLU A 56 12.59 -5.90 -2.22
C GLU A 56 11.97 -6.12 -0.84
N GLU A 57 12.74 -6.67 0.11
CA GLU A 57 12.38 -6.77 1.52
C GLU A 57 13.53 -6.22 2.37
N LYS A 58 13.20 -5.42 3.40
CA LYS A 58 14.17 -4.84 4.33
C LYS A 58 13.73 -5.05 5.76
N ALA A 59 14.66 -5.46 6.62
CA ALA A 59 14.47 -5.44 8.06
C ALA A 59 14.63 -4.00 8.58
N LEU A 60 13.62 -3.49 9.28
CA LEU A 60 13.62 -2.18 9.90
C LEU A 60 13.75 -2.31 11.42
N PHE A 61 14.83 -1.79 11.98
CA PHE A 61 15.03 -1.68 13.42
C PHE A 61 14.54 -0.31 13.89
N LEU A 62 13.29 -0.26 14.34
CA LEU A 62 12.67 0.99 14.79
C LEU A 62 12.83 1.14 16.30
N ARG A 63 13.32 2.30 16.74
CA ARG A 63 13.14 2.74 18.13
C ARG A 63 11.75 3.34 18.24
N VAL A 64 10.88 2.70 19.01
CA VAL A 64 9.60 3.29 19.37
C VAL A 64 9.89 4.31 20.47
N ALA A 65 9.62 5.58 20.20
CA ALA A 65 9.56 6.59 21.25
C ALA A 65 8.18 6.46 21.91
N ASP A 66 8.16 6.34 23.23
CA ASP A 66 6.90 6.39 23.98
C ASP A 66 6.21 7.72 23.69
N GLN A 67 4.96 7.65 23.23
CA GLN A 67 4.12 8.83 23.10
C GLN A 67 3.45 9.03 24.47
N THR A 68 4.07 9.87 25.29
CA THR A 68 3.49 10.38 26.55
C THR A 68 2.26 11.24 26.27
#